data_AF-A0A433QN01-F1
#
_entry.id   AF-A0A433QN01-F1
#
_cell.length_a   1.000
_cell.length_b   1.000
_cell.length_c   1.000
_cell.angle_alpha   90.00
_cell.angle_beta   90.00
_cell.angle_gamma   90.00
#
_symmetry.space_group_name_H-M   'P 1'
#
loop_
_entity.id
_entity.type
_entity.pdbx_description
1 polymer ?
#
loop_
_entity_poly.entity_id
_entity_poly.type
_entity_poly.pdbx_seq_one_letter_code
_entity_poly.pdbx_strand_id
1 'polypeptide(L)'
;MAYLERLKPHLPLELFENFVHGRGIGIIAKSVSCKYKQVVEFPDTLAIATKINNMLPDRFTMSVIAVSHKTETIVAEGAVVVVAYDYRKKDKTLVPEEIVRVVETLEAEANERIANN
;
A
#
# COMPACT_ATOMS: atom_id res chain seq x y z
N MET A 1 6.98 3.32 -0.19
CA MET A 1 6.06 4.48 -0.01
C MET A 1 5.42 4.97 -1.32
N ALA A 2 6.00 4.74 -2.50
CA ALA A 2 5.47 5.26 -3.78
C ALA A 2 3.97 5.03 -4.03
N TYR A 3 3.39 3.90 -3.61
CA TYR A 3 1.95 3.68 -3.69
C TYR A 3 1.15 4.70 -2.86
N LEU A 4 1.52 4.93 -1.60
CA LEU A 4 0.81 5.86 -0.71
C LEU A 4 0.93 7.30 -1.19
N GLU A 5 2.05 7.66 -1.82
CA GLU A 5 2.22 8.99 -2.46
C GLU A 5 1.19 9.25 -3.57
N ARG A 6 0.66 8.20 -4.22
CA ARG A 6 -0.40 8.35 -5.23
C ARG A 6 -1.70 8.87 -4.63
N LEU A 7 -1.88 8.80 -3.31
CA LEU A 7 -3.07 9.33 -2.65
C LEU A 7 -3.01 10.85 -2.52
N LYS A 8 -1.82 11.46 -2.54
CA LYS A 8 -1.60 12.89 -2.31
C LYS A 8 -2.48 13.82 -3.17
N PRO A 9 -2.66 13.59 -4.49
CA PRO A 9 -3.50 14.46 -5.31
C PRO A 9 -5.01 14.35 -5.02
N HIS A 10 -5.43 13.29 -4.32
CA HIS A 10 -6.84 12.98 -4.09
C HIS A 10 -7.28 13.28 -2.65
N LEU A 11 -6.36 13.73 -1.80
CA LEU A 11 -6.61 13.96 -0.38
C LEU A 11 -6.33 15.41 0.01
N PRO A 12 -7.03 15.95 1.02
CA PRO A 12 -6.60 17.17 1.69
C PRO A 12 -5.15 17.01 2.18
N LEU A 13 -4.30 18.02 1.91
CA LEU A 13 -2.87 17.96 2.23
C LEU A 13 -2.62 17.65 3.71
N GLU A 14 -3.39 18.25 4.62
CA GLU A 14 -3.27 18.00 6.05
C GLU A 14 -3.56 16.53 6.40
N LEU A 15 -4.59 15.93 5.81
CA LEU A 15 -4.93 14.53 6.04
C LEU A 15 -3.83 13.61 5.51
N PHE A 16 -3.29 13.90 4.33
CA PHE A 16 -2.17 13.16 3.76
C PHE A 16 -0.93 13.21 4.67
N GLU A 17 -0.52 14.41 5.09
CA GLU A 17 0.64 14.60 5.99
C GLU A 17 0.44 13.89 7.34
N ASN A 18 -0.76 13.98 7.91
CA ASN A 18 -1.07 13.30 9.16
C ASN A 18 -1.01 11.78 8.98
N PHE A 19 -1.72 11.24 7.98
CA PHE A 19 -1.91 9.81 7.82
C PHE A 19 -0.68 9.08 7.26
N VAL A 20 -0.03 9.63 6.23
CA VAL A 20 1.09 9.00 5.52
C VAL A 20 2.43 9.30 6.18
N HIS A 21 2.61 10.51 6.74
CA HIS A 21 3.85 10.91 7.42
C HIS A 21 3.76 10.90 8.96
N GLY A 22 2.62 10.56 9.55
CA GLY A 22 2.49 10.29 10.98
C GLY A 22 2.32 11.52 11.87
N ARG A 23 1.82 12.65 11.35
CA ARG A 23 1.58 13.88 12.14
C ARG A 23 0.25 13.84 12.92
N GLY A 24 0.04 12.87 13.80
CA GLY A 24 -1.18 12.77 14.63
C GLY A 24 -1.81 11.39 14.53
N ILE A 25 -2.73 11.19 13.58
CA ILE A 25 -3.18 9.84 13.20
C ILE A 25 -2.33 9.41 12.01
N GLY A 26 -1.56 8.33 12.17
CA GLY A 26 -0.72 7.81 11.10
C GLY A 26 -0.74 6.30 11.02
N ILE A 27 0.02 5.77 10.08
CA ILE A 27 0.11 4.34 9.85
C ILE A 27 1.30 3.69 10.56
N ILE A 28 1.12 2.44 10.98
CA ILE A 28 2.19 1.58 11.50
C ILE A 28 2.15 0.25 10.75
N ALA A 29 3.31 -0.21 10.28
CA ALA A 29 3.45 -1.56 9.75
C ALA A 29 3.34 -2.58 10.89
N LYS A 30 2.22 -3.31 10.95
CA LYS A 30 1.94 -4.32 11.98
C LYS A 30 2.66 -5.63 11.71
N SER A 31 2.69 -6.05 10.44
CA SER A 31 3.39 -7.27 10.02
C SER A 31 3.76 -7.20 8.55
N VAL A 32 4.89 -7.81 8.20
CA VAL A 32 5.35 -7.98 6.83
C VAL A 32 5.61 -9.46 6.59
N SER A 33 5.17 -9.96 5.44
CA SER A 33 5.50 -11.30 4.96
C SER A 33 5.96 -11.22 3.52
N CYS A 34 6.87 -12.12 3.13
CA CYS A 34 7.40 -12.20 1.78
C CYS A 34 7.68 -13.66 1.42
N LYS A 35 7.26 -14.06 0.22
CA LYS A 35 7.57 -15.33 -0.42
C LYS A 35 8.54 -15.05 -1.56
N TYR A 36 9.78 -15.52 -1.41
CA TYR A 36 10.79 -15.46 -2.47
C TYR A 36 10.63 -16.66 -3.39
N LYS A 37 10.30 -16.42 -4.66
CA LYS A 37 9.97 -17.47 -5.63
C LYS A 37 11.17 -17.83 -6.51
N GLN A 38 12.04 -16.86 -6.78
CA GLN A 38 13.23 -17.03 -7.61
C GLN A 38 14.38 -16.17 -7.10
N VAL A 39 15.61 -16.66 -7.26
CA VAL A 39 16.83 -15.87 -7.01
C VAL A 39 16.96 -14.79 -8.09
N VAL A 40 17.27 -13.57 -7.65
CA VAL A 40 17.57 -12.43 -8.52
C VAL A 40 19.03 -12.07 -8.33
N GLU A 41 19.77 -11.96 -9.43
CA GLU A 41 21.19 -11.64 -9.44
C GLU A 41 21.43 -10.28 -10.07
N PHE A 42 22.44 -9.57 -9.58
CA PHE A 42 22.85 -8.31 -10.18
C PHE A 42 23.61 -8.55 -11.50
N PRO A 43 23.40 -7.71 -12.55
CA PRO A 43 22.39 -6.66 -12.64
C PRO A 43 21.04 -7.20 -13.16
N ASP A 44 19.97 -6.93 -12.41
CA ASP A 44 18.57 -7.06 -12.84
C ASP A 44 17.79 -5.86 -12.30
N THR A 45 16.71 -5.49 -12.99
CA THR A 45 15.79 -4.43 -12.60
C THR A 45 14.47 -5.05 -12.19
N LEU A 46 13.96 -4.67 -11.02
CA LEU A 46 12.68 -5.15 -10.51
C LEU A 46 11.61 -4.08 -10.61
N ALA A 47 10.49 -4.42 -11.24
CA ALA A 47 9.25 -3.65 -11.16
C ALA A 47 8.51 -4.05 -9.88
N ILE A 48 8.20 -3.05 -9.03
CA ILE A 48 7.46 -3.28 -7.78
C ILE A 48 6.03 -2.80 -7.97
N ALA A 49 5.07 -3.71 -7.94
CA ALA A 49 3.66 -3.37 -7.96
C ALA A 49 3.06 -3.54 -6.56
N THR A 50 2.11 -2.68 -6.22
CA THR A 50 1.47 -2.67 -4.90
C THR A 50 0.00 -2.32 -5.07
N LYS A 51 -0.86 -2.99 -4.30
CA LYS A 51 -2.28 -2.69 -4.21
C LYS A 51 -2.79 -2.92 -2.80
N ILE A 52 -3.90 -2.28 -2.43
CA ILE A 52 -4.62 -2.59 -1.20
C ILE A 52 -5.70 -3.63 -1.51
N ASN A 53 -5.65 -4.79 -0.85
CA ASN A 53 -6.53 -5.92 -1.14
C ASN A 53 -7.66 -6.11 -0.11
N ASN A 54 -7.51 -5.56 1.09
CA ASN A 54 -8.48 -5.69 2.17
C ASN A 54 -8.42 -4.44 3.04
N MET A 55 -9.55 -3.75 3.16
CA MET A 55 -9.74 -2.58 4.01
C MET A 55 -10.64 -2.97 5.18
N LEU A 56 -10.16 -2.80 6.40
CA LEU A 56 -10.88 -3.00 7.65
C LEU A 56 -10.91 -1.67 8.43
N PRO A 57 -11.78 -1.52 9.43
CA PRO A 57 -11.97 -0.23 10.09
C PRO A 57 -10.70 0.38 10.69
N ASP A 58 -9.81 -0.44 11.28
CA ASP A 58 -8.58 0.02 11.94
C ASP A 58 -7.28 -0.36 11.20
N ARG A 59 -7.39 -1.02 10.04
CA ARG A 59 -6.24 -1.59 9.32
C ARG A 59 -6.54 -1.91 7.87
N PHE A 60 -5.49 -2.04 7.07
CA PHE A 60 -5.59 -2.55 5.72
C PHE A 60 -4.41 -3.46 5.40
N THR A 61 -4.58 -4.29 4.38
CA THR A 61 -3.52 -5.16 3.87
C THR A 61 -3.09 -4.68 2.49
N MET A 62 -1.78 -4.49 2.31
CA MET A 62 -1.15 -4.16 1.04
C MET A 62 -0.52 -5.42 0.47
N SER A 63 -0.93 -5.84 -0.71
CA SER A 63 -0.23 -6.85 -1.50
C SER A 63 0.86 -6.19 -2.33
N VAL A 64 2.02 -6.82 -2.37
CA VAL A 64 3.18 -6.35 -3.13
C VAL A 64 3.69 -7.49 -3.99
N ILE A 65 4.07 -7.21 -5.23
CA ILE A 65 4.82 -8.16 -6.06
C ILE A 65 6.08 -7.49 -6.59
N ALA A 66 7.12 -8.29 -6.79
CA ALA A 66 8.32 -7.90 -7.52
C ALA A 66 8.39 -8.71 -8.81
N VAL A 67 8.55 -8.03 -9.94
CA VAL A 67 8.66 -8.62 -11.28
C VAL A 67 10.06 -8.35 -11.83
N SER A 68 10.77 -9.40 -12.21
CA SER A 68 12.09 -9.27 -12.85
C SER A 68 11.93 -8.84 -14.31
N HIS A 69 12.65 -7.80 -14.72
CA HIS A 69 12.68 -7.39 -16.12
C HIS A 69 13.46 -8.40 -16.98
N LYS A 70 14.47 -9.07 -16.41
CA LYS A 70 15.25 -10.09 -17.13
C LYS A 70 14.46 -11.34 -17.46
N THR A 71 13.60 -11.80 -16.54
CA THR A 71 12.84 -13.05 -16.71
C THR A 71 11.36 -12.85 -16.99
N GLU A 72 10.86 -11.62 -16.87
CA GLU A 72 9.45 -11.26 -17.03
C GLU A 72 8.51 -12.05 -16.11
N THR A 73 9.01 -12.48 -14.95
CA THR A 73 8.26 -13.28 -13.97
C THR A 73 8.17 -12.61 -12.59
N ILE A 74 7.16 -13.01 -11.82
CA ILE A 74 7.04 -12.62 -10.41
C ILE A 74 8.06 -13.41 -9.59
N VAL A 75 9.09 -12.70 -9.12
CA VAL A 75 10.21 -13.27 -8.35
C VAL A 75 9.97 -13.23 -6.84
N ALA A 76 9.08 -12.35 -6.36
CA ALA A 76 8.65 -12.32 -4.97
C ALA A 76 7.22 -11.79 -4.82
N GLU A 77 6.52 -12.28 -3.80
CA GLU A 77 5.18 -11.84 -3.41
C GLU A 77 5.18 -11.50 -1.92
N GLY A 78 4.70 -10.31 -1.57
CA GLY A 78 4.66 -9.82 -0.20
C GLY A 78 3.29 -9.35 0.22
N ALA A 79 3.08 -9.32 1.54
CA ALA A 79 1.92 -8.70 2.15
C ALA A 79 2.35 -7.89 3.37
N VAL A 80 1.80 -6.67 3.49
CA VAL A 80 2.01 -5.79 4.63
C VAL A 80 0.66 -5.50 5.28
N VAL A 81 0.49 -5.84 6.55
CA VAL A 81 -0.66 -5.39 7.34
C VAL A 81 -0.30 -4.07 7.98
N VAL A 82 -1.10 -3.04 7.71
CA VAL A 82 -0.90 -1.67 8.17
C VAL A 82 -2.05 -1.30 9.08
N VAL A 83 -1.77 -0.78 10.27
CA VAL A 83 -2.80 -0.30 11.22
C VAL A 83 -2.80 1.21 11.29
N ALA A 84 -3.97 1.80 11.48
CA ALA A 84 -4.11 3.21 11.83
C ALA A 84 -3.91 3.39 13.34
N TYR A 85 -3.12 4.39 13.70
CA TYR A 85 -2.70 4.65 15.07
C TYR A 85 -2.75 6.13 15.38
N ASP A 86 -3.39 6.50 16.49
CA ASP A 86 -3.39 7.87 17.01
C ASP A 86 -2.19 8.04 17.94
N TYR A 87 -1.16 8.73 17.47
CA TYR A 87 0.06 8.98 18.23
C TYR A 87 -0.14 9.93 19.42
N ARG A 88 -1.23 10.72 19.44
CA ARG A 88 -1.57 11.61 20.57
C ARG A 88 -2.23 10.81 21.68
N LYS A 89 -3.19 9.95 21.33
CA LYS A 89 -3.90 9.08 22.28
C LYS A 89 -3.12 7.82 22.65
N LYS A 90 -2.09 7.47 21.87
CA LYS A 90 -1.31 6.24 21.99
C LYS A 90 -2.18 4.98 21.94
N ASP A 91 -3.12 4.96 21.00
CA ASP A 91 -4.02 3.84 20.78
C ASP A 91 -4.34 3.66 19.29
N LYS A 92 -4.83 2.46 18.93
CA LYS A 92 -5.36 2.21 17.59
C LYS A 92 -6.57 3.10 17.34
N THR A 93 -6.73 3.48 16.09
CA THR A 93 -7.86 4.29 15.65
C THR A 93 -8.38 3.78 14.32
N LEU A 94 -9.48 4.36 13.86
CA LEU A 94 -10.04 4.07 12.55
C LEU A 94 -9.19 4.67 11.44
N VAL A 95 -9.15 4.00 10.30
CA VAL A 95 -8.70 4.59 9.04
C VAL A 95 -9.67 5.72 8.68
N PRO A 96 -9.20 6.95 8.41
CA PRO A 96 -10.08 8.05 8.02
C PRO A 96 -10.90 7.70 6.78
N GLU A 97 -12.18 8.06 6.76
CA GLU A 97 -13.10 7.65 5.69
C GLU A 97 -12.70 8.19 4.31
N GLU A 98 -12.11 9.39 4.26
CA GLU A 98 -11.57 9.97 3.02
C GLU A 98 -10.48 9.07 2.42
N ILE A 99 -9.62 8.48 3.26
CA ILE A 99 -8.58 7.54 2.80
C ILE A 99 -9.24 6.30 2.21
N VAL A 100 -10.23 5.75 2.92
CA VAL A 100 -10.97 4.55 2.45
C VAL A 100 -11.58 4.83 1.08
N ARG A 101 -12.33 5.91 0.93
CA ARG A 101 -12.98 6.29 -0.33
C ARG A 101 -11.98 6.47 -1.47
N VAL A 102 -10.87 7.16 -1.24
CA VAL A 102 -9.85 7.39 -2.27
C VAL A 102 -9.19 6.08 -2.68
N VAL A 103 -8.84 5.22 -1.72
CA VAL A 103 -8.24 3.92 -2.00
C VAL A 103 -9.20 3.05 -2.82
N GLU A 104 -10.46 2.96 -2.41
CA GLU A 104 -11.48 2.18 -3.13
C GLU A 104 -11.66 2.65 -4.57
N THR A 105 -11.74 3.97 -4.80
CA THR A 105 -11.82 4.54 -6.16
C THR A 105 -10.60 4.18 -6.99
N LEU A 106 -9.38 4.36 -6.46
CA LEU A 106 -8.15 4.09 -7.21
C LEU A 106 -7.97 2.61 -7.53
N GLU A 107 -8.35 1.72 -6.61
CA GLU A 107 -8.31 0.28 -6.84
C GLU A 107 -9.38 -0.16 -7.85
N ALA A 108 -10.57 0.44 -7.83
CA ALA A 108 -11.61 0.19 -8.83
C ALA A 108 -11.14 0.61 -10.23
N GLU A 109 -10.64 1.84 -10.39
CA GLU A 109 -10.10 2.34 -11.66
C GLU A 109 -8.94 1.46 -12.18
N ALA A 110 -8.06 0.99 -11.28
CA ALA A 110 -6.96 0.12 -11.67
C ALA A 110 -7.48 -1.24 -12.16
N ASN A 111 -8.46 -1.82 -11.48
CA ASN A 111 -9.05 -3.10 -11.86
C ASN A 111 -9.79 -3.00 -13.21
N GLU A 112 -10.50 -1.91 -13.46
CA GLU A 112 -11.13 -1.66 -14.77
C GLU A 112 -10.10 -1.56 -15.89
N ARG A 113 -8.98 -0.86 -15.67
CA ARG A 113 -7.88 -0.78 -16.66
C ARG A 113 -7.26 -2.14 -16.95
N ILE A 114 -7.15 -3.01 -15.95
CA ILE A 114 -6.63 -4.38 -16.11
C ILE A 114 -7.65 -5.25 -16.85
N ALA A 115 -8.95 -5.09 -16.59
CA ALA A 115 -10.00 -5.87 -17.25
C ALA A 115 -10.19 -5.52 -18.73
N ASN A 116 -9.87 -4.28 -19.11
CA ASN A 116 -10.03 -3.76 -20.47
C ASN A 116 -8.80 -3.94 -21.36
N ASN A 117 -7.75 -4.61 -20.89
CA ASN A 117 -6.47 -4.80 -21.56
C ASN A 117 -6.15 -6.29 -21.68
#